data_AF-A0A182UGT2-F1
#
_entry.id   AF-A0A182UGT2-F1
#
_cell.length_a   1.000
_cell.length_b   1.000
_cell.length_c   1.000
_cell.angle_alpha   90.00
_cell.angle_beta   90.00
_cell.angle_gamma   90.00
#
_symmetry.space_group_name_H-M   'P 1'
#
loop_
_entity.id
_entity.type
_entity.pdbx_description
1 polymer ?
#
loop_
_entity_poly.entity_id
_entity_poly.type
_entity_poly.pdbx_seq_one_letter_code
_entity_poly.pdbx_strand_id
1 'polypeptide(L)'
;MVGSVGAVRKCSETSTLLYVETVVVLKDDLTSLINGTIEISIGKPVTIECVRIVAKTEHDRSALQGYRFVSPTVIEVSVAELPPSQSTALEYAVYVYGSVGRKNKISGLPR
;
A
#
# COMPACT_ATOMS: atom_id res chain seq x y z
N MET A 1 -0.13 24.84 -4.71
CA MET A 1 0.44 23.54 -5.08
C MET A 1 -0.68 22.52 -4.99
N VAL A 2 -1.19 22.05 -6.12
CA VAL A 2 -2.29 21.09 -6.16
C VAL A 2 -1.66 19.70 -6.16
N GLY A 3 -1.56 19.08 -4.98
CA GLY A 3 -1.20 17.68 -4.86
C GLY A 3 -2.36 16.85 -5.40
N SER A 4 -2.11 16.14 -6.50
CA SER A 4 -3.07 15.20 -7.08
C SER A 4 -3.44 14.16 -6.04
N VAL A 5 -4.64 14.25 -5.47
CA VAL A 5 -5.27 13.14 -4.74
C VAL A 5 -5.51 12.06 -5.79
N GLY A 6 -4.53 11.17 -5.96
CA GLY A 6 -4.59 10.09 -6.92
C GLY A 6 -5.88 9.30 -6.69
N ALA A 7 -6.69 9.16 -7.75
CA ALA A 7 -7.95 8.44 -7.68
C ALA A 7 -7.72 7.09 -7.01
N VAL A 8 -8.33 6.88 -5.84
CA VAL A 8 -8.37 5.59 -5.15
C VAL A 8 -9.15 4.65 -6.07
N ARG A 9 -8.43 3.89 -6.91
CA ARG A 9 -9.06 2.90 -7.79
C ARG A 9 -9.66 1.80 -6.92
N LYS A 10 -11.00 1.70 -6.92
CA LYS A 10 -11.69 0.58 -6.27
C LYS A 10 -11.24 -0.71 -6.96
N CYS A 11 -10.88 -1.71 -6.16
CA CYS A 11 -10.57 -3.04 -6.67
C CYS A 11 -11.79 -3.63 -7.37
N SER A 12 -11.64 -3.93 -8.66
CA SER A 12 -12.64 -4.65 -9.46
C SER A 12 -12.61 -6.13 -9.07
N GLU A 13 -13.74 -6.82 -9.19
CA GLU A 13 -13.85 -8.28 -9.05
C GLU A 13 -12.92 -9.05 -10.01
N THR A 14 -12.50 -8.41 -11.11
CA THR A 14 -11.59 -8.98 -12.11
C THR A 14 -10.10 -8.81 -11.76
N SER A 15 -9.75 -8.12 -10.68
CA SER A 15 -8.35 -7.84 -10.32
C SER A 15 -7.74 -9.06 -9.63
N THR A 16 -6.53 -9.48 -10.03
CA THR A 16 -5.87 -10.65 -9.42
C THR A 16 -5.09 -10.22 -8.18
N LEU A 17 -5.29 -10.92 -7.04
CA LEU A 17 -4.48 -10.71 -5.84
C LEU A 17 -3.06 -11.22 -6.10
N LEU A 18 -2.07 -10.34 -5.98
CA LEU A 18 -0.66 -10.66 -6.24
C LEU A 18 0.16 -10.80 -4.96
N TYR A 19 -0.15 -9.98 -3.95
CA TYR A 19 0.67 -9.86 -2.75
C TYR A 19 -0.18 -9.48 -1.54
N VAL A 20 0.17 -10.03 -0.38
CA VAL A 20 -0.41 -9.71 0.92
C VAL A 20 0.71 -9.55 1.92
N GLU A 21 0.70 -8.44 2.66
CA GLU A 21 1.64 -8.19 3.75
C GLU A 21 0.95 -7.57 4.95
N THR A 22 1.43 -7.91 6.14
CA THR A 22 1.06 -7.23 7.37
C THR A 22 2.15 -6.24 7.73
N VAL A 23 1.80 -4.95 7.74
CA VAL A 23 2.66 -3.87 8.17
C VAL A 23 2.34 -3.53 9.61
N VAL A 24 3.35 -3.55 10.47
CA VAL A 24 3.26 -3.17 11.88
C VAL A 24 4.21 -2.01 12.11
N VAL A 25 3.66 -0.85 12.48
CA VAL A 25 4.45 0.31 12.86
C VAL A 25 4.49 0.39 14.37
N LEU A 26 5.67 0.15 14.95
CA LEU A 26 5.88 0.16 16.39
C LEU A 26 6.17 1.58 16.89
N LYS A 27 5.74 1.85 18.12
CA LYS A 27 6.10 3.04 18.89
C LYS A 27 7.23 2.71 19.85
N ASP A 28 8.10 3.69 20.08
CA ASP A 28 9.14 3.58 21.09
C ASP A 28 8.57 3.62 22.52
N ASP A 29 7.48 4.39 22.71
CA ASP A 29 6.73 4.45 23.97
C ASP A 29 5.23 4.72 23.74
N LEU A 30 4.45 4.68 24.83
CA LEU A 30 2.99 4.90 24.80
C LEU A 30 2.57 6.36 24.55
N THR A 31 3.51 7.31 24.65
CA THR A 31 3.24 8.75 24.43
C THR A 31 3.58 9.18 23.01
N SER A 32 4.35 8.35 22.29
CA SER A 32 4.77 8.59 20.92
C SER A 32 3.57 8.52 19.97
N LEU A 33 3.54 9.46 19.03
CA LEU A 33 2.57 9.49 17.95
C LEU A 33 3.24 9.05 16.66
N ILE A 34 2.60 8.12 15.96
CA ILE A 34 3.06 7.72 14.63
C ILE A 34 2.57 8.73 13.60
N ASN A 35 3.51 9.35 12.89
CA ASN A 35 3.22 10.16 11.71
C ASN A 35 4.27 9.87 10.65
N GLY A 36 3.83 9.30 9.52
CA GLY A 36 4.76 8.90 8.49
C GLY A 36 4.10 8.29 7.26
N THR A 37 4.99 7.83 6.38
CA THR A 37 4.62 7.15 5.14
C THR A 37 5.34 5.81 5.05
N ILE A 38 4.61 4.80 4.59
CA ILE A 38 5.13 3.46 4.33
C ILE A 38 5.17 3.28 2.82
N GLU A 39 6.35 3.04 2.26
CA GLU A 39 6.50 2.72 0.84
C GLU A 39 6.50 1.21 0.63
N ILE A 40 5.70 0.73 -0.31
CA ILE A 40 5.66 -0.67 -0.74
C ILE A 40 5.99 -0.71 -2.23
N SER A 41 7.12 -1.33 -2.55
CA SER A 41 7.66 -1.46 -3.89
C SER A 41 7.59 -2.92 -4.35
N ILE A 42 6.80 -3.20 -5.40
CA ILE A 42 6.68 -4.53 -5.99
C ILE A 42 7.53 -4.63 -7.26
N GLY A 43 8.39 -5.64 -7.33
CA GLY A 43 9.30 -5.84 -8.46
C GLY A 43 8.59 -6.07 -9.80
N LYS A 44 9.27 -5.69 -10.89
CA LYS A 44 8.84 -6.03 -12.26
C LYS A 44 8.81 -7.56 -12.46
N PRO A 45 7.92 -8.09 -13.32
CA PRO A 45 7.10 -7.38 -14.31
C PRO A 45 5.66 -7.10 -13.84
N VAL A 46 5.44 -6.82 -12.55
CA VAL A 46 4.10 -6.53 -12.03
C VAL A 46 3.64 -5.11 -12.37
N THR A 47 2.34 -4.94 -12.60
CA THR A 47 1.64 -3.65 -12.59
C THR A 47 0.57 -3.71 -11.50
N ILE A 48 0.59 -2.75 -10.58
CA ILE A 48 -0.42 -2.61 -9.53
C ILE A 48 -1.63 -1.88 -10.11
N GLU A 49 -2.82 -2.46 -9.93
CA GLU A 49 -4.08 -1.90 -10.41
C GLU A 49 -4.88 -1.26 -9.28
N CYS A 50 -4.90 -1.89 -8.11
CA CYS A 50 -5.55 -1.38 -6.91
C CYS A 50 -4.89 -1.93 -5.63
N VAL A 51 -5.19 -1.27 -4.51
CA VAL A 51 -4.75 -1.70 -3.17
C VAL A 51 -5.95 -1.66 -2.24
N ARG A 52 -6.03 -2.67 -1.36
CA ARG A 52 -6.93 -2.64 -0.21
C ARG A 52 -6.09 -2.68 1.06
N ILE A 53 -6.31 -1.72 1.94
CA ILE A 53 -5.64 -1.65 3.24
C ILE A 53 -6.71 -1.90 4.31
N VAL A 54 -6.46 -2.91 5.14
CA VAL A 54 -7.36 -3.30 6.22
C VAL A 54 -6.67 -3.02 7.55
N ALA A 55 -7.17 -2.02 8.25
CA ALA A 55 -6.79 -1.71 9.62
C ALA A 55 -7.31 -2.80 10.58
N LYS A 56 -6.48 -3.21 11.54
CA LYS A 56 -6.83 -4.26 12.52
C LYS A 56 -7.82 -3.76 13.58
N THR A 57 -7.66 -2.53 14.02
CA THR A 57 -8.54 -1.88 15.01
C THR A 57 -9.19 -0.60 14.45
N GLU A 58 -10.22 -0.09 15.14
CA GLU A 58 -10.81 1.22 14.80
C GLU A 58 -9.81 2.37 14.96
N HIS A 59 -8.90 2.24 15.93
CA HIS A 59 -7.82 3.21 16.13
C HIS A 59 -6.86 3.24 14.94
N ASP A 60 -6.40 2.07 14.50
CA ASP A 60 -5.54 1.95 13.32
C ASP A 60 -6.24 2.53 12.08
N ARG A 61 -7.57 2.32 11.99
CA ARG A 61 -8.39 2.85 10.90
C ARG A 61 -8.44 4.38 10.95
N SER A 62 -8.62 4.99 12.12
CA SER A 62 -8.61 6.45 12.25
C SER A 62 -7.23 7.05 11.96
N ALA A 63 -6.16 6.32 12.22
CA ALA A 63 -4.81 6.75 11.92
C ALA A 63 -4.47 6.64 10.41
N LEU A 64 -5.19 5.81 9.64
CA LEU A 64 -4.97 5.64 8.21
C LEU A 64 -5.51 6.83 7.42
N GLN A 65 -4.60 7.67 6.90
CA GLN A 65 -4.95 8.83 6.08
C GLN A 65 -5.27 8.46 4.63
N GLY A 66 -4.75 7.32 4.17
CA GLY A 66 -5.01 6.76 2.85
C GLY A 66 -3.75 6.23 2.19
N TYR A 67 -3.82 6.08 0.87
CA TYR A 67 -2.69 5.66 0.05
C TYR A 67 -2.70 6.36 -1.30
N ARG A 68 -1.54 6.36 -1.97
CA ARG A 68 -1.40 6.86 -3.34
C ARG A 68 -0.42 6.00 -4.14
N PHE A 69 -0.57 6.05 -5.46
CA PHE A 69 0.40 5.45 -6.38
C PHE A 69 1.52 6.45 -6.65
N VAL A 70 2.75 6.05 -6.37
CA VAL A 70 3.96 6.81 -6.75
C VAL A 70 4.40 6.42 -8.16
N SER A 71 4.22 5.15 -8.51
CA SER A 71 4.43 4.60 -9.86
C SER A 71 3.53 3.38 -10.08
N PRO A 72 3.53 2.74 -11.27
CA PRO A 72 2.77 1.51 -11.50
C PRO A 72 3.19 0.32 -10.61
N THR A 73 4.33 0.40 -9.94
CA THR A 73 4.89 -0.67 -9.09
C THR A 73 5.08 -0.25 -7.63
N VAL A 74 4.81 1.02 -7.30
CA VAL A 74 5.13 1.58 -5.99
C VAL A 74 3.92 2.33 -5.44
N ILE A 75 3.55 1.97 -4.22
CA ILE A 75 2.47 2.62 -3.47
C ILE A 75 3.04 3.21 -2.18
N GLU A 76 2.44 4.32 -1.75
CA GLU A 76 2.75 4.96 -0.49
C GLU A 76 1.48 4.97 0.36
N VAL A 77 1.59 4.51 1.60
CA VAL A 77 0.53 4.51 2.60
C VAL A 77 0.84 5.58 3.65
N SER A 78 -0.09 6.49 3.88
CA SER A 78 0.07 7.58 4.84
C SER A 78 -0.67 7.26 6.13
N VAL A 79 0.03 7.40 7.26
CA VAL A 79 -0.51 7.18 8.60
C VAL A 79 -0.20 8.38 9.48
N ALA A 80 -1.20 8.84 10.23
CA ALA A 80 -1.07 9.91 11.20
C ALA A 80 -2.02 9.64 12.37
N GLU A 81 -1.44 9.33 13.51
CA GLU A 81 -2.16 8.94 14.71
C GLU A 81 -2.67 10.16 15.49
N LEU A 82 -3.99 10.34 15.52
CA LEU A 82 -4.68 11.34 16.33
C LEU A 82 -6.09 10.80 16.67
N PRO A 83 -6.51 10.70 17.94
CA PRO A 83 -5.77 10.98 19.18
C PRO A 83 -4.72 9.91 19.51
N PRO A 84 -3.81 10.12 20.50
CA PRO A 84 -2.89 9.08 20.94
C PRO A 84 -3.62 7.84 21.45
N SER A 85 -3.16 6.65 21.06
CA SER A 85 -3.64 5.39 21.63
C SER A 85 -2.67 4.79 22.62
N GLN A 86 -3.23 4.03 23.58
CA GLN A 86 -2.48 3.16 24.48
C GLN A 86 -1.92 1.91 23.79
N SER A 87 -2.21 1.70 22.50
CA SER A 87 -1.53 0.70 21.69
C SER A 87 -0.08 1.13 21.42
N THR A 88 0.86 0.19 21.52
CA THR A 88 2.27 0.36 21.13
C THR A 88 2.50 0.21 19.63
N ALA A 89 1.46 -0.06 18.84
CA ALA A 89 1.59 -0.29 17.42
C ALA A 89 0.35 0.12 16.63
N LEU A 90 0.56 0.41 15.35
CA LEU A 90 -0.48 0.41 14.32
C LEU A 90 -0.30 -0.79 13.41
N GLU A 91 -1.37 -1.53 13.15
CA GLU A 91 -1.34 -2.75 12.34
C GLU A 91 -2.27 -2.68 11.12
N TYR A 92 -1.71 -3.00 9.95
CA TYR A 92 -2.41 -2.96 8.67
C TYR A 92 -2.13 -4.20 7.83
N ALA A 93 -3.16 -4.82 7.26
CA ALA A 93 -3.00 -5.78 6.18
C ALA A 93 -3.14 -5.07 4.82
N VAL A 94 -2.11 -5.17 3.99
CA VAL A 94 -2.06 -4.56 2.66
C VAL A 94 -2.22 -5.65 1.62
N TYR A 95 -3.31 -5.58 0.86
CA TYR A 95 -3.63 -6.46 -0.26
C TYR A 95 -3.38 -5.72 -1.56
N VAL A 96 -2.48 -6.24 -2.38
CA VAL A 96 -2.12 -5.63 -3.65
C VAL A 96 -2.65 -6.49 -4.79
N TYR A 97 -3.47 -5.86 -5.63
CA TYR A 97 -4.03 -6.50 -6.82
C TYR A 97 -3.46 -5.88 -8.07
N GLY A 98 -3.32 -6.70 -9.10
CA GLY A 98 -2.86 -6.23 -10.39
C GLY A 98 -2.63 -7.36 -11.37
N SER A 99 -1.69 -7.14 -12.28
CA SER A 99 -1.34 -8.06 -13.34
C SER A 99 0.17 -8.28 -13.42
N VAL A 100 0.56 -9.49 -13.85
CA VAL A 100 1.95 -9.83 -14.16
C VAL A 100 2.15 -9.66 -15.66
N GLY A 101 2.92 -8.67 -16.06
CA GLY A 101 3.32 -8.47 -17.45
C GLY A 101 4.04 -9.70 -17.98
N ARG A 102 3.63 -10.18 -19.15
CA ARG A 102 4.41 -11.20 -19.88
C ARG A 102 5.74 -10.56 -20.25
N LYS A 103 6.87 -11.14 -19.83
CA LYS A 103 8.14 -10.88 -20.51
C LYS A 103 7.92 -11.27 -21.97
N ASN A 104 7.85 -10.31 -22.88
CA ASN A 104 7.94 -10.62 -24.30
C ASN A 104 9.24 -11.42 -24.46
N LYS A 105 9.13 -12.71 -24.84
CA LYS A 105 10.29 -13.42 -25.38
C LYS A 105 10.71 -12.58 -26.57
N ILE A 106 11.87 -11.94 -26.49
CA ILE A 106 12.53 -11.37 -27.64
C ILE A 106 12.64 -12.52 -28.63
N SER A 107 11.82 -12.52 -29.67
CA SER A 107 11.94 -13.40 -30.82
C SER A 107 13.18 -12.96 -31.60
N GLY A 108 14.36 -13.25 -31.05
CA GLY A 108 15.63 -13.15 -31.74
C GLY A 108 15.91 -14.46 -32.45
N LEU A 109 15.57 -14.53 -33.73
CA LEU A 109 16.16 -15.48 -34.68
C LEU A 109 15.94 -14.92 -36.10
N PRO A 110 16.90 -14.20 -36.67
CA PRO A 110 17.00 -14.12 -38.12
C PRO A 110 17.52 -15.49 -38.63
N ARG A 111 16.81 -16.06 -39.58
CA ARG A 111 17.37 -17.10 -40.47
C ARG A 111 18.29 -16.43 -41.47
#